data_AF-A0A1F9QKJ4-F1
#
_entry.id   AF-A0A1F9QKJ4-F1
#
_cell.length_a   1.000
_cell.length_b   1.000
_cell.length_c   1.000
_cell.angle_alpha   90.00
_cell.angle_beta   90.00
_cell.angle_gamma   90.00
#
_symmetry.space_group_name_H-M   'P 1'
#
loop_
_entity.id
_entity.type
_entity.pdbx_description
1 polymer ?
#
loop_
_entity_poly.entity_id
_entity_poly.type
_entity_poly.pdbx_seq_one_letter_code
_entity_poly.pdbx_strand_id
1 'polypeptide(L)'
;MKWFLMLLIFVSGVYYLVNQHKREAARKEMVQLAKKDQLKTLEEVPLPAKSERVYMMKFSLQTIKTLRALTEDSNEKVRFAAAELLWQLQDESAPAVIKNMFENETEASVKKSLIMMLSKDKSKLSLSLLTEVLKDYDRETRLAAVEAIGNFSNKEGIIALNRALQDYDEEVRLKSLEAVNRIRRDIEAHKEQQLREIESKPLFRIE
;
A
#
# COMPACT_ATOMS: atom_id res chain seq x y z
N MET A 1 -38.33 -50.19 -40.13
CA MET A 1 -37.28 -49.15 -40.30
C MET A 1 -37.52 -47.87 -39.50
N LYS A 2 -38.77 -47.39 -39.30
CA LYS A 2 -39.04 -46.11 -38.60
C LYS A 2 -38.67 -46.07 -37.10
N TRP A 3 -38.79 -47.18 -36.37
CA TRP A 3 -38.47 -47.21 -34.92
C TRP A 3 -36.96 -47.10 -34.64
N PHE A 4 -36.10 -47.59 -35.54
CA PHE A 4 -34.64 -47.46 -35.42
C PHE A 4 -34.19 -45.99 -35.57
N LEU A 5 -34.85 -45.23 -36.45
CA LEU A 5 -34.61 -43.80 -36.62
C LEU A 5 -35.05 -43.01 -35.37
N MET A 6 -36.19 -43.35 -34.77
CA MET A 6 -36.62 -42.72 -33.51
C MET A 6 -35.69 -43.07 -32.34
N LEU A 7 -35.18 -44.30 -32.27
CA LEU A 7 -34.21 -44.71 -31.26
C LEU A 7 -32.90 -43.92 -31.40
N LEU A 8 -32.40 -43.73 -32.63
CA LEU A 8 -31.20 -42.94 -32.89
C LEU A 8 -31.36 -41.45 -32.52
N ILE A 9 -32.52 -40.85 -32.80
CA ILE A 9 -32.83 -39.47 -32.42
C ILE A 9 -32.95 -39.33 -30.89
N PHE A 10 -33.55 -40.32 -30.23
CA PHE A 10 -33.67 -40.33 -28.78
C PHE A 10 -32.30 -40.49 -28.10
N VAL A 11 -31.48 -41.44 -28.55
CA VAL A 11 -30.12 -41.65 -28.04
C VAL A 11 -29.22 -40.45 -28.33
N SER A 12 -29.32 -39.82 -29.51
CA SER A 12 -28.57 -38.62 -29.82
C SER A 12 -29.03 -37.40 -29.01
N GLY A 13 -30.33 -37.27 -28.73
CA GLY A 13 -30.90 -36.25 -27.86
C GLY A 13 -30.43 -36.39 -26.41
N VAL A 14 -30.47 -37.61 -25.85
CA VAL A 14 -29.96 -37.90 -24.51
C VAL A 14 -28.44 -37.65 -24.44
N TYR A 15 -27.69 -38.09 -25.45
CA TYR A 15 -26.25 -37.81 -25.57
C TYR A 15 -25.97 -36.30 -25.63
N TYR A 16 -26.77 -35.55 -26.40
CA TYR A 16 -26.65 -34.10 -26.52
C TYR A 16 -26.92 -33.39 -25.19
N LEU A 17 -27.98 -33.77 -24.47
CA LEU A 17 -28.33 -33.23 -23.14
C LEU A 17 -27.24 -33.50 -22.10
N VAL A 18 -26.74 -34.73 -22.03
CA VAL A 18 -25.64 -35.10 -21.11
C VAL A 18 -24.36 -34.33 -21.46
N ASN A 19 -24.06 -34.14 -22.75
CA ASN A 19 -22.90 -33.40 -23.20
C ASN A 19 -23.03 -31.88 -22.93
N GLN A 20 -24.24 -31.31 -23.03
CA GLN A 20 -24.49 -29.92 -22.64
C GLN A 20 -24.23 -29.69 -21.14
N HIS A 21 -24.78 -30.53 -20.26
CA HIS A 21 -24.54 -30.39 -18.82
C HIS A 21 -23.07 -30.50 -18.44
N LYS A 22 -22.31 -31.41 -19.08
CA LYS A 22 -20.85 -31.50 -18.89
C LYS A 22 -20.13 -30.22 -19.34
N ARG A 23 -20.52 -29.65 -20.47
CA ARG A 23 -19.95 -28.39 -20.98
C ARG A 23 -20.28 -27.19 -20.08
N GLU A 24 -21.49 -27.13 -19.54
CA GLU A 24 -21.87 -26.08 -18.59
C GLU A 24 -21.12 -26.19 -17.26
N ALA A 25 -20.94 -27.41 -16.73
CA ALA A 25 -20.14 -27.65 -15.53
C ALA A 25 -18.67 -27.24 -15.75
N ALA A 26 -18.06 -27.68 -16.86
CA ALA A 26 -16.70 -27.29 -17.23
C ALA A 26 -16.56 -25.78 -17.44
N ARG A 27 -17.55 -25.12 -18.03
CA ARG A 27 -17.56 -23.66 -18.21
C ARG A 27 -17.66 -22.93 -16.87
N LYS A 28 -18.50 -23.39 -15.94
CA LYS A 28 -18.58 -22.83 -14.58
C LYS A 28 -17.27 -23.01 -13.83
N GLU A 29 -16.64 -24.17 -13.94
CA GLU A 29 -15.34 -24.46 -13.33
C GLU A 29 -14.24 -23.57 -13.92
N MET A 30 -14.19 -23.41 -15.25
CA MET A 30 -13.24 -22.49 -15.90
C MET A 30 -13.44 -21.03 -15.50
N VAL A 31 -14.69 -20.58 -15.33
CA VAL A 31 -15.00 -19.22 -14.82
C VAL A 31 -14.54 -19.08 -13.36
N GLN A 32 -14.74 -20.11 -12.53
CA GLN A 32 -14.26 -20.10 -11.14
C GLN A 32 -12.73 -20.11 -11.06
N LEU A 33 -12.05 -20.86 -11.94
CA LEU A 33 -10.60 -20.89 -12.03
C LEU A 33 -10.05 -19.53 -12.48
N ALA A 34 -10.65 -18.93 -13.52
CA ALA A 34 -10.26 -17.61 -14.01
C ALA A 34 -10.50 -16.50 -12.97
N LYS A 35 -11.63 -16.56 -12.24
CA LYS A 35 -11.87 -15.68 -11.09
C LYS A 35 -10.83 -15.90 -9.99
N LYS A 36 -10.48 -17.15 -9.68
CA LYS A 36 -9.47 -17.48 -8.66
C LYS A 36 -8.08 -16.98 -9.04
N ASP A 37 -7.68 -17.12 -10.29
CA ASP A 37 -6.41 -16.60 -10.80
C ASP A 37 -6.39 -15.07 -10.79
N GLN A 38 -7.50 -14.42 -11.19
CA GLN A 38 -7.64 -12.97 -11.03
C GLN A 38 -7.59 -12.57 -9.55
N LEU A 39 -8.28 -13.26 -8.65
CA LEU A 39 -8.23 -13.03 -7.19
C LEU A 39 -6.84 -13.24 -6.60
N LYS A 40 -6.06 -14.18 -7.14
CA LYS A 40 -4.66 -14.41 -6.75
C LYS A 40 -3.76 -13.27 -7.21
N THR A 41 -4.06 -12.65 -8.35
CA THR A 41 -3.43 -11.40 -8.78
C THR A 41 -3.91 -10.16 -7.99
N LEU A 42 -5.02 -10.26 -7.22
CA LEU A 42 -5.46 -9.21 -6.28
C LEU A 42 -4.72 -9.24 -4.94
N GLU A 43 -3.92 -10.28 -4.65
CA GLU A 43 -3.16 -10.34 -3.40
C GLU A 43 -1.89 -9.47 -3.49
N GLU A 44 -1.91 -8.42 -2.65
CA GLU A 44 -0.81 -7.50 -2.33
C GLU A 44 -0.46 -6.56 -3.48
N VAL A 45 -1.00 -5.33 -3.44
CA VAL A 45 -0.37 -4.20 -4.14
C VAL A 45 0.91 -3.92 -3.35
N PRO A 46 2.10 -4.30 -3.86
CA PRO A 46 3.33 -3.94 -3.18
C PRO A 46 3.35 -2.42 -3.05
N LEU A 47 3.86 -1.91 -1.93
CA LEU A 47 4.14 -0.49 -1.78
C LEU A 47 4.72 0.05 -3.09
N PRO A 48 4.18 1.14 -3.66
CA PRO A 48 4.60 1.59 -4.97
C PRO A 48 6.12 1.78 -4.93
N ALA A 49 6.82 0.94 -5.71
CA ALA A 49 8.21 1.18 -6.03
C ALA A 49 8.20 2.50 -6.79
N LYS A 50 8.65 3.57 -6.12
CA LYS A 50 8.57 4.93 -6.65
C LYS A 50 9.26 4.90 -8.02
N SER A 51 8.49 5.12 -9.09
CA SER A 51 9.11 5.53 -10.34
C SER A 51 9.85 6.82 -10.02
N GLU A 52 11.14 6.87 -10.33
CA GLU A 52 11.97 8.05 -10.15
C GLU A 52 11.22 9.23 -10.78
N ARG A 53 10.56 10.06 -9.95
CA ARG A 53 10.04 11.32 -10.44
C ARG A 53 11.25 12.21 -10.63
N VAL A 54 11.81 12.15 -11.83
CA VAL A 54 12.89 13.01 -12.28
C VAL A 54 12.31 14.41 -12.49
N TYR A 55 12.03 15.11 -11.39
CA TYR A 55 11.87 16.56 -11.43
C TYR A 55 13.28 17.13 -11.51
N MET A 56 13.77 17.40 -12.73
CA MET A 56 15.04 18.11 -12.94
C MET A 56 14.88 19.60 -12.59
N MET A 57 14.59 19.92 -11.33
CA MET A 57 15.10 21.18 -10.78
C MET A 57 16.59 20.95 -10.53
N LYS A 58 17.41 21.32 -11.53
CA LYS A 58 18.86 21.23 -11.42
C LYS A 58 19.36 22.40 -10.57
N PHE A 59 19.53 22.15 -9.28
CA PHE A 59 20.29 23.04 -8.40
C PHE A 59 21.79 22.86 -8.63
N SER A 60 22.56 23.93 -8.41
CA SER A 60 24.01 23.81 -8.41
C SER A 60 24.47 22.93 -7.24
N LEU A 61 25.62 22.27 -7.37
CA LEU A 61 26.20 21.49 -6.27
C LEU A 61 26.37 22.34 -5.01
N GLN A 62 26.69 23.62 -5.16
CA GLN A 62 26.81 24.56 -4.05
C GLN A 62 25.46 24.79 -3.36
N THR A 63 24.38 24.87 -4.12
CA THR A 63 23.02 25.01 -3.58
C THR A 63 22.64 23.76 -2.78
N ILE A 64 22.91 22.56 -3.30
CA ILE A 64 22.64 21.30 -2.56
C ILE A 64 23.45 21.25 -1.26
N LYS A 65 24.74 21.62 -1.29
CA LYS A 65 25.57 21.73 -0.07
C LYS A 65 24.98 22.70 0.94
N THR A 66 24.46 23.84 0.46
CA THR A 66 23.82 24.85 1.31
C THR A 66 22.54 24.29 1.93
N LEU A 67 21.70 23.60 1.16
CA LEU A 67 20.49 22.94 1.68
C LEU A 67 20.82 21.90 2.76
N ARG A 68 21.85 21.06 2.54
CA ARG A 68 22.30 20.10 3.56
C ARG A 68 22.71 20.80 4.86
N ALA A 69 23.44 21.90 4.78
CA ALA A 69 23.82 22.69 5.96
C ALA A 69 22.62 23.32 6.69
N LEU A 70 21.61 23.79 5.94
CA LEU A 70 20.40 24.40 6.53
C LEU A 70 19.52 23.42 7.32
N THR A 71 19.78 22.11 7.25
CA THR A 71 19.11 21.11 8.09
C THR A 71 19.47 21.23 9.58
N GLU A 72 20.54 21.97 9.90
CA GLU A 72 21.00 22.28 11.26
C GLU A 72 20.80 23.76 11.64
N ASP A 73 20.01 24.51 10.86
CA ASP A 73 19.74 25.92 11.13
C ASP A 73 19.11 26.15 12.52
N SER A 74 19.41 27.29 13.14
CA SER A 74 18.80 27.70 14.41
C SER A 74 17.27 27.78 14.36
N ASN A 75 16.70 28.12 13.21
CA ASN A 75 15.27 28.24 12.99
C ASN A 75 14.66 26.90 12.56
N GLU A 76 13.69 26.43 13.33
CA GLU A 76 13.03 25.13 13.16
C GLU A 76 12.31 24.98 11.82
N LYS A 77 11.77 26.09 11.29
CA LYS A 77 11.09 26.11 9.98
C LYS A 77 12.10 25.99 8.85
N VAL A 78 13.29 26.57 9.00
CA VAL A 78 14.37 26.46 8.02
C VAL A 78 14.89 25.02 7.97
N ARG A 79 15.11 24.39 9.13
CA ARG A 79 15.50 22.97 9.20
C ARG A 79 14.52 22.06 8.47
N PHE A 80 13.22 22.20 8.79
CA PHE A 80 12.17 21.40 8.15
C PHE A 80 12.11 21.63 6.64
N ALA A 81 12.11 22.90 6.19
CA ALA A 81 12.03 23.23 4.77
C ALA A 81 13.24 22.69 3.98
N ALA A 82 14.43 22.73 4.58
CA ALA A 82 15.63 22.16 3.98
C ALA A 82 15.52 20.63 3.82
N ALA A 83 15.09 19.93 4.87
CA ALA A 83 14.89 18.48 4.83
C ALA A 83 13.78 18.06 3.85
N GLU A 84 12.67 18.80 3.81
CA GLU A 84 11.58 18.56 2.86
C GLU A 84 12.05 18.72 1.42
N LEU A 85 12.81 19.78 1.12
CA LEU A 85 13.31 20.00 -0.22
C LEU A 85 14.34 18.93 -0.63
N LEU A 86 15.24 18.53 0.27
CA LEU A 86 16.17 17.42 0.03
C LEU A 86 15.42 16.11 -0.25
N TRP A 87 14.34 15.84 0.50
CA TRP A 87 13.49 14.67 0.28
C TRP A 87 12.81 14.71 -1.10
N GLN A 88 12.24 15.85 -1.48
CA GLN A 88 11.59 16.04 -2.78
C GLN A 88 12.57 15.91 -3.95
N LEU A 89 13.80 16.40 -3.77
CA LEU A 89 14.89 16.28 -4.74
C LEU A 89 15.49 14.86 -4.79
N GLN A 90 15.08 13.96 -3.89
CA GLN A 90 15.67 12.63 -3.74
C GLN A 90 17.19 12.71 -3.54
N ASP A 91 17.64 13.70 -2.78
CA ASP A 91 19.05 13.83 -2.43
C ASP A 91 19.49 12.60 -1.63
N GLU A 92 20.66 12.07 -1.96
CA GLU A 92 21.22 10.86 -1.34
C GLU A 92 21.33 10.97 0.19
N SER A 93 21.50 12.19 0.73
CA SER A 93 21.62 12.42 2.16
C SER A 93 20.29 12.54 2.88
N ALA A 94 19.18 12.76 2.16
CA ALA A 94 17.87 13.04 2.75
C ALA A 94 17.42 11.97 3.77
N PRO A 95 17.58 10.65 3.54
CA PRO A 95 17.17 9.65 4.53
C PRO A 95 17.99 9.74 5.83
N ALA A 96 19.29 9.99 5.73
CA ALA A 96 20.16 10.15 6.89
C ALA A 96 19.85 11.44 7.66
N VAL A 97 19.62 12.55 6.94
CA VAL A 97 19.17 13.83 7.51
C VAL A 97 17.86 13.65 8.29
N ILE A 98 16.84 13.05 7.68
CA ILE A 98 15.53 12.86 8.32
C ILE A 98 15.65 11.97 9.56
N LYS A 99 16.45 10.90 9.50
CA LYS A 99 16.72 10.05 10.67
C LYS A 99 17.37 10.86 11.80
N ASN A 100 18.39 11.63 11.49
CA ASN A 100 19.08 12.50 12.46
C ASN A 100 18.13 13.53 13.08
N MET A 101 17.22 14.10 12.29
CA MET A 101 16.20 15.01 12.80
C MET A 101 15.24 14.30 13.76
N PHE A 102 14.79 13.08 13.51
CA PHE A 102 13.96 12.38 14.50
C PHE A 102 14.68 12.15 15.83
N GLU A 103 15.99 11.88 15.79
CA GLU A 103 16.81 11.65 16.99
C GLU A 103 17.09 12.93 17.77
N ASN A 104 17.35 14.05 17.08
CA ASN A 104 17.91 15.27 17.69
C ASN A 104 17.01 16.51 17.64
N GLU A 105 15.88 16.46 16.94
CA GLU A 105 14.97 17.61 16.83
C GLU A 105 14.29 17.90 18.17
N THR A 106 14.40 19.16 18.61
CA THR A 106 13.84 19.65 19.87
C THR A 106 12.37 20.03 19.72
N GLU A 107 11.97 20.46 18.52
CA GLU A 107 10.62 20.95 18.26
C GLU A 107 9.69 19.80 17.84
N ALA A 108 8.74 19.44 18.71
CA ALA A 108 7.73 18.43 18.41
C ALA A 108 6.92 18.74 17.13
N SER A 109 6.74 20.02 16.80
CA SER A 109 6.07 20.47 15.58
C SER A 109 6.82 20.06 14.31
N VAL A 110 8.15 20.08 14.33
CA VAL A 110 8.98 19.64 13.21
C VAL A 110 8.93 18.12 13.05
N LYS A 111 9.05 17.35 14.15
CA LYS A 111 8.87 15.88 14.11
C LYS A 111 7.51 15.49 13.50
N LYS A 112 6.42 16.15 13.93
CA LYS A 112 5.08 15.93 13.37
C LYS A 112 5.01 16.27 11.88
N SER A 113 5.70 17.31 11.44
CA SER A 113 5.75 17.73 10.04
C SER A 113 6.52 16.71 9.18
N LEU A 114 7.65 16.19 9.66
CA LEU A 114 8.39 15.10 9.04
C LEU A 114 7.53 13.82 8.93
N ILE A 115 6.83 13.44 10.01
CA ILE A 115 5.91 12.29 10.00
C ILE A 115 4.81 12.47 8.95
N MET A 116 4.21 13.67 8.87
CA MET A 116 3.18 13.98 7.88
C MET A 116 3.72 13.92 6.45
N MET A 117 4.93 14.45 6.22
CA MET A 117 5.61 14.38 4.92
C MET A 117 5.81 12.93 4.47
N LEU A 118 6.37 12.08 5.34
CA LEU A 118 6.60 10.67 5.05
C LEU A 118 5.29 9.88 4.87
N SER A 119 4.27 10.20 5.68
CA SER A 119 2.93 9.61 5.55
C SER A 119 2.32 9.88 4.18
N LYS A 120 2.52 11.08 3.61
CA LYS A 120 2.01 11.44 2.28
C LYS A 120 2.78 10.78 1.14
N ASP A 121 4.09 10.58 1.32
CA ASP A 121 4.95 9.99 0.29
C ASP A 121 4.64 8.51 0.00
N LYS A 122 4.16 7.76 1.01
CA LYS A 122 3.69 6.37 0.88
C LYS A 122 4.69 5.37 0.27
N SER A 123 5.97 5.70 0.17
CA SER A 123 7.00 4.77 -0.29
C SER A 123 7.44 3.79 0.80
N LYS A 124 8.11 2.71 0.38
CA LYS A 124 8.75 1.76 1.29
C LYS A 124 9.81 2.42 2.18
N LEU A 125 10.55 3.39 1.65
CA LEU A 125 11.54 4.14 2.42
C LEU A 125 10.86 4.99 3.50
N SER A 126 9.76 5.67 3.17
CA SER A 126 8.95 6.42 4.13
C SER A 126 8.40 5.53 5.24
N LEU A 127 7.86 4.35 4.88
CA LEU A 127 7.39 3.38 5.88
C LEU A 127 8.52 2.92 6.81
N SER A 128 9.71 2.65 6.25
CA SER A 128 10.89 2.27 7.02
C SER A 128 11.29 3.36 8.02
N LEU A 129 11.33 4.63 7.59
CA LEU A 129 11.66 5.76 8.47
C LEU A 129 10.60 5.94 9.56
N LEU A 130 9.31 5.88 9.22
CA LEU A 130 8.22 5.95 10.20
C LEU A 130 8.26 4.81 11.23
N THR A 131 8.68 3.61 10.82
CA THR A 131 8.83 2.46 11.73
C THR A 131 9.91 2.72 12.78
N GLU A 132 10.99 3.40 12.42
CA GLU A 132 12.03 3.81 13.38
C GLU A 132 11.50 4.83 14.40
N VAL A 133 10.57 5.72 14.00
CA VAL A 133 9.94 6.70 14.91
C VAL A 133 9.10 6.02 16.01
N LEU A 134 8.66 4.77 15.83
CA LEU A 134 8.01 3.99 16.90
C LEU A 134 8.96 3.64 18.07
N LYS A 135 10.24 4.03 18.00
CA LYS A 135 11.22 3.90 19.08
C LYS A 135 11.44 5.21 19.83
N ASP A 136 10.79 6.31 19.43
CA ASP A 136 10.97 7.62 20.05
C ASP A 136 10.57 7.60 21.53
N TYR A 137 11.31 8.35 22.35
CA TYR A 137 11.02 8.46 23.78
C TYR A 137 9.68 9.18 24.01
N ASP A 138 9.37 10.16 23.17
CA ASP A 138 8.17 10.97 23.26
C ASP A 138 6.94 10.19 22.79
N ARG A 139 5.95 10.14 23.68
CA ARG A 139 4.72 9.37 23.46
C ARG A 139 3.91 9.92 22.28
N GLU A 140 3.79 11.25 22.18
CA GLU A 140 3.01 11.91 21.13
C GLU A 140 3.62 11.70 19.75
N THR A 141 4.96 11.68 19.68
CA THR A 141 5.70 11.34 18.47
C THR A 141 5.45 9.89 18.03
N ARG A 142 5.43 8.93 18.97
CA ARG A 142 5.06 7.54 18.66
C ARG A 142 3.61 7.41 18.18
N LEU A 143 2.67 8.10 18.83
CA LEU A 143 1.26 8.13 18.41
C LEU A 143 1.10 8.69 16.99
N ALA A 144 1.81 9.77 16.67
CA ALA A 144 1.81 10.35 15.33
C ALA A 144 2.36 9.37 14.28
N ALA A 145 3.42 8.63 14.61
CA ALA A 145 3.96 7.59 13.74
C ALA A 145 2.99 6.42 13.54
N VAL A 146 2.31 5.96 14.60
CA VAL A 146 1.25 4.95 14.50
C VAL A 146 0.14 5.39 13.56
N GLU A 147 -0.34 6.62 13.69
CA GLU A 147 -1.40 7.14 12.83
C GLU A 147 -0.94 7.26 11.37
N ALA A 148 0.29 7.73 11.16
CA ALA A 148 0.91 7.81 9.84
C ALA A 148 1.04 6.44 9.16
N ILE A 149 1.54 5.44 9.88
CA ILE A 149 1.67 4.05 9.41
C ILE A 149 0.28 3.45 9.16
N GLY A 150 -0.70 3.73 10.01
CA GLY A 150 -2.09 3.29 9.84
C GLY A 150 -2.78 3.83 8.58
N ASN A 151 -2.19 4.81 7.91
CA ASN A 151 -2.65 5.32 6.61
C ASN A 151 -2.01 4.59 5.43
N PHE A 152 -1.16 3.59 5.65
CA PHE A 152 -0.63 2.71 4.62
C PHE A 152 -1.57 1.52 4.45
N SER A 153 -2.40 1.54 3.42
CA SER A 153 -3.42 0.51 3.15
C SER A 153 -2.85 -0.80 2.56
N ASN A 154 -1.79 -1.34 3.17
CA ASN A 154 -1.12 -2.59 2.76
C ASN A 154 -0.59 -3.39 3.95
N LYS A 155 -0.20 -4.64 3.68
CA LYS A 155 0.24 -5.58 4.73
C LYS A 155 1.55 -5.14 5.40
N GLU A 156 2.42 -4.45 4.68
CA GLU A 156 3.66 -3.91 5.23
C GLU A 156 3.39 -2.87 6.33
N GLY A 157 2.31 -2.07 6.19
CA GLY A 157 1.84 -1.18 7.25
C GLY A 157 1.45 -1.93 8.53
N ILE A 158 0.80 -3.10 8.41
CA ILE A 158 0.46 -3.95 9.56
C ILE A 158 1.74 -4.47 10.23
N ILE A 159 2.70 -4.97 9.44
CA ILE A 159 3.97 -5.51 9.96
C ILE A 159 4.76 -4.41 10.69
N ALA A 160 4.79 -3.18 10.14
CA ALA A 160 5.45 -2.04 10.75
C ALA A 160 4.89 -1.68 12.14
N LEU A 161 3.60 -1.92 12.37
CA LEU A 161 2.93 -1.62 13.65
C LEU A 161 3.20 -2.65 14.75
N ASN A 162 3.85 -3.78 14.47
CA ASN A 162 4.09 -4.86 15.45
C ASN A 162 4.74 -4.36 16.75
N ARG A 163 5.67 -3.41 16.66
CA ARG A 163 6.30 -2.81 17.84
C ARG A 163 5.32 -1.99 18.66
N ALA A 164 4.50 -1.16 18.01
CA ALA A 164 3.54 -0.29 18.68
C ALA A 164 2.42 -1.07 19.37
N LEU A 165 2.07 -2.26 18.87
CA LEU A 165 1.16 -3.20 19.57
C LEU A 165 1.72 -3.68 20.91
N GLN A 166 3.03 -3.63 21.08
CA GLN A 166 3.76 -4.02 22.30
C GLN A 166 4.34 -2.81 23.03
N ASP A 167 3.88 -1.60 22.70
CA ASP A 167 4.37 -0.38 23.35
C ASP A 167 4.09 -0.42 24.85
N TYR A 168 4.93 0.25 25.64
CA TYR A 168 4.72 0.34 27.07
C TYR A 168 3.51 1.21 27.42
N ASP A 169 3.21 2.21 26.57
CA ASP A 169 2.07 3.09 26.74
C ASP A 169 0.77 2.46 26.21
N GLU A 170 -0.29 2.53 27.00
CA GLU A 170 -1.57 1.90 26.67
C GLU A 170 -2.30 2.57 25.50
N GLU A 171 -2.18 3.88 25.35
CA GLU A 171 -2.82 4.59 24.25
C GLU A 171 -2.10 4.29 22.94
N VAL A 172 -0.78 4.17 22.95
CA VAL A 172 0.00 3.75 21.77
C VAL A 172 -0.44 2.36 21.33
N ARG A 173 -0.60 1.41 22.26
CA ARG A 173 -1.12 0.07 21.93
C ARG A 173 -2.54 0.12 21.36
N LEU A 174 -3.43 0.90 21.97
CA LEU A 174 -4.81 1.05 21.50
C LEU A 174 -4.86 1.64 20.08
N LYS A 175 -4.14 2.74 19.84
CA LYS A 175 -4.04 3.38 18.51
C LYS A 175 -3.41 2.46 17.48
N SER A 176 -2.43 1.65 17.88
CA SER A 176 -1.83 0.66 16.99
C SER A 176 -2.84 -0.39 16.56
N LEU A 177 -3.68 -0.89 17.48
CA LEU A 177 -4.75 -1.82 17.16
C LEU A 177 -5.83 -1.20 16.25
N GLU A 178 -6.21 0.06 16.51
CA GLU A 178 -7.13 0.82 15.65
C GLU A 178 -6.56 0.97 14.23
N ALA A 179 -5.29 1.32 14.11
CA ALA A 179 -4.56 1.46 12.85
C ALA A 179 -4.50 0.13 12.08
N VAL A 180 -4.17 -0.99 12.72
CA VAL A 180 -4.21 -2.32 12.10
C VAL A 180 -5.60 -2.65 11.56
N ASN A 181 -6.66 -2.39 12.36
CA ASN A 181 -8.04 -2.61 11.93
C ASN A 181 -8.47 -1.70 10.78
N ARG A 182 -7.96 -0.47 10.72
CA ARG A 182 -8.17 0.45 9.58
C ARG A 182 -7.51 -0.10 8.32
N ILE A 183 -6.21 -0.43 8.39
CA ILE A 183 -5.47 -0.98 7.24
C ILE A 183 -6.15 -2.24 6.70
N ARG A 184 -6.57 -3.17 7.58
CA ARG A 184 -7.30 -4.38 7.15
C ARG A 184 -8.58 -4.05 6.39
N ARG A 185 -9.40 -3.13 6.91
CA ARG A 185 -10.63 -2.69 6.25
C ARG A 185 -10.35 -2.03 4.91
N ASP A 186 -9.29 -1.23 4.82
CA ASP A 186 -8.91 -0.62 3.55
C ASP A 186 -8.52 -1.70 2.53
N ILE A 187 -7.69 -2.67 2.91
CA ILE A 187 -7.29 -3.79 2.04
C ILE A 187 -8.54 -4.57 1.55
N GLU A 188 -9.47 -4.88 2.46
CA GLU A 188 -10.73 -5.56 2.13
C GLU A 188 -11.57 -4.72 1.16
N ALA A 189 -11.74 -3.42 1.42
CA ALA A 189 -12.52 -2.52 0.56
C ALA A 189 -11.92 -2.40 -0.85
N HIS A 190 -10.59 -2.31 -0.97
CA HIS A 190 -9.93 -2.28 -2.28
C HIS A 190 -10.13 -3.60 -3.04
N LYS A 191 -10.06 -4.74 -2.35
CA LYS A 191 -10.31 -6.06 -2.95
C LYS A 191 -11.76 -6.19 -3.45
N GLU A 192 -12.74 -5.72 -2.68
CA GLU A 192 -14.14 -5.72 -3.09
C GLU A 192 -14.38 -4.83 -4.30
N GLN A 193 -13.80 -3.63 -4.34
CA GLN A 193 -13.89 -2.73 -5.47
C GLN A 193 -13.31 -3.39 -6.74
N GLN A 194 -12.14 -4.00 -6.64
CA GLN A 194 -11.51 -4.70 -7.77
C GLN A 194 -12.34 -5.87 -8.27
N LEU A 195 -12.97 -6.63 -7.36
CA LEU A 195 -13.87 -7.72 -7.74
C LEU A 195 -15.10 -7.21 -8.50
N ARG A 196 -15.70 -6.10 -8.04
CA ARG A 196 -16.81 -5.45 -8.77
C ARG A 196 -16.39 -4.99 -10.15
N GLU A 197 -15.20 -4.41 -10.28
CA GLU A 197 -14.66 -3.97 -11.57
C GLU A 197 -14.46 -5.15 -12.54
N ILE A 198 -13.94 -6.27 -12.06
CA ILE A 198 -13.79 -7.51 -12.83
C ILE A 198 -15.15 -8.05 -13.28
N GLU A 199 -16.13 -8.12 -12.37
CA GLU A 199 -17.46 -8.63 -12.68
C GLU A 199 -18.23 -7.71 -13.64
N SER A 200 -17.95 -6.41 -13.61
CA SER A 200 -18.55 -5.43 -14.53
C SER A 200 -17.96 -5.46 -15.94
N LYS A 201 -16.75 -6.01 -16.14
CA LYS A 201 -16.12 -6.15 -17.46
C LYS A 201 -16.67 -7.39 -18.17
N PRO A 202 -17.25 -7.27 -19.39
CA PRO A 202 -17.73 -8.43 -20.13
C PRO A 202 -16.57 -9.40 -20.41
N LEU A 203 -16.74 -10.67 -20.04
CA LEU A 203 -15.76 -11.75 -20.19
C LEU A 203 -15.35 -12.00 -21.66
N PHE A 204 -16.12 -11.49 -22.61
CA PHE A 204 -15.83 -11.54 -24.05
C PHE A 204 -16.09 -10.16 -24.66
N ARG A 205 -15.09 -9.59 -25.33
CA ARG A 205 -15.32 -8.58 -26.38
C ARG A 205 -15.81 -9.35 -27.59
N ILE A 206 -17.05 -9.12 -28.00
CA ILE A 206 -17.47 -9.49 -29.34
C ILE A 206 -16.95 -8.36 -30.23
N GLU A 207 -15.87 -8.63 -30.96
CA GLU A 207 -15.43 -7.80 -32.09
C GLU A 207 -16.27 -8.11 -33.33
#